data_AF-A0A7W1HSC9-F1
#
_entry.id   AF-A0A7W1HSC9-F1
#
_cell.length_a   1.000
_cell.length_b   1.000
_cell.length_c   1.000
_cell.angle_alpha   90.00
_cell.angle_beta   90.00
_cell.angle_gamma   90.00
#
_symmetry.space_group_name_H-M   'P 1'
#
loop_
_entity.id
_entity.type
_entity.pdbx_description
1 polymer ?
#
loop_
_entity_poly.entity_id
_entity_poly.type
_entity_poly.pdbx_seq_one_letter_code
_entity_poly.pdbx_strand_id
1 'polypeptide(L)'
;MGSGRSWRRNPAGASDQERLPLGLRAIDVITTFEHELRHEVPVRSIAPGNSVPGLPEIMGGLLAALETYDSPIDMSDSAGTFGVTPTPLADFVQGFVTANRKPDG
;
A
#
# COMPACT_ATOMS: atom_id res chain seq x y z
N MET A 1 -10.87 44.83 36.62
CA MET A 1 -9.93 43.81 37.11
C MET A 1 -10.71 42.56 37.49
N GLY A 2 -10.52 41.46 36.75
CA GLY A 2 -10.87 40.05 37.07
C GLY A 2 -12.35 39.72 37.24
N SER A 3 -12.89 38.58 36.81
CA SER A 3 -12.37 37.41 36.09
C SER A 3 -13.61 36.56 35.80
N GLY A 4 -13.97 36.38 34.53
CA GLY A 4 -14.99 35.42 34.11
C GLY A 4 -14.50 33.99 34.34
N ARG A 5 -15.29 33.18 35.04
CA ARG A 5 -15.08 31.73 35.11
C ARG A 5 -15.91 31.09 34.02
N SER A 6 -15.27 30.93 32.85
CA SER A 6 -15.79 30.14 31.74
C SER A 6 -15.69 28.64 32.05
N TRP A 7 -16.61 27.92 31.44
CA TRP A 7 -16.97 26.55 31.76
C TRP A 7 -15.98 25.55 31.18
N ARG A 8 -15.81 24.46 31.93
CA ARG A 8 -15.34 23.11 31.58
C ARG A 8 -14.44 22.96 30.35
N ARG A 9 -13.21 22.50 30.61
CA ARG A 9 -12.38 21.72 29.68
C ARG A 9 -13.27 20.72 28.93
N ASN A 10 -13.35 20.88 27.61
CA ASN A 10 -13.82 19.85 26.71
C ASN A 10 -12.64 18.89 26.47
N PRO A 11 -12.66 17.63 26.96
CA PRO A 11 -11.73 16.61 26.50
C PRO A 11 -12.27 16.03 25.20
N ALA A 12 -12.26 16.85 24.15
CA ALA A 12 -12.41 16.39 22.77
C ALA A 12 -11.11 16.66 22.01
N GLY A 13 -9.98 16.35 22.65
CA GLY A 13 -8.77 15.88 21.98
C GLY A 13 -8.82 14.37 21.82
N ALA A 14 -10.01 13.82 21.56
CA ALA A 14 -10.18 12.43 21.21
C ALA A 14 -9.61 12.25 19.80
N SER A 15 -8.33 11.91 19.76
CA SER A 15 -7.79 11.05 18.73
C SER A 15 -7.91 11.60 17.30
N ASP A 16 -7.25 12.72 17.04
CA ASP A 16 -6.63 12.98 15.73
C ASP A 16 -5.34 12.14 15.55
N GLN A 17 -5.26 11.04 16.30
CA GLN A 17 -4.31 9.98 16.14
C GLN A 17 -4.81 9.14 14.94
N GLU A 18 -4.14 9.32 13.81
CA GLU A 18 -3.92 8.25 12.84
C GLU A 18 -5.05 7.86 11.87
N ARG A 19 -5.53 8.83 11.09
CA ARG A 19 -5.77 8.54 9.66
C ARG A 19 -4.44 8.53 8.90
N LEU A 20 -3.49 7.70 9.32
CA LEU A 20 -2.37 7.39 8.44
C LEU A 20 -2.96 6.66 7.23
N PRO A 21 -2.58 7.01 5.99
CA PRO A 21 -3.01 6.25 4.84
C PRO A 21 -2.53 4.81 5.07
N LEU A 22 -3.48 3.89 5.23
CA LEU A 22 -3.20 2.46 5.23
C LEU A 22 -2.27 2.22 4.03
N GLY A 23 -1.13 1.57 4.27
CA GLY A 23 -0.08 1.37 3.28
C GLY A 23 -0.62 0.81 1.96
N LEU A 24 0.23 0.84 0.93
CA LEU A 24 -0.15 0.40 -0.41
C LEU A 24 -0.81 -0.99 -0.38
N ARG A 25 -2.07 -1.08 -0.81
CA ARG A 25 -2.77 -2.37 -0.88
C ARG A 25 -2.52 -3.01 -2.25
N ALA A 26 -2.57 -4.33 -2.30
CA ALA A 26 -2.44 -5.07 -3.56
C ALA A 26 -3.43 -4.61 -4.65
N ILE A 27 -4.67 -4.24 -4.27
CA ILE A 27 -5.68 -3.77 -5.21
C ILE A 27 -5.34 -2.40 -5.82
N ASP A 28 -4.61 -1.55 -5.10
CA ASP A 28 -4.20 -0.24 -5.61
C ASP A 28 -3.15 -0.42 -6.72
N VAL A 29 -2.27 -1.42 -6.57
CA VAL A 29 -1.30 -1.85 -7.60
C VAL A 29 -2.02 -2.37 -8.84
N ILE A 30 -2.94 -3.32 -8.67
CA ILE A 30 -3.71 -3.91 -9.77
C ILE A 30 -4.45 -2.80 -10.55
N THR A 31 -5.18 -1.94 -9.84
CA THR A 31 -5.98 -0.86 -10.46
C THR A 31 -5.09 0.10 -11.26
N THR A 32 -3.88 0.39 -10.76
CA THR A 32 -2.94 1.28 -11.45
C THR A 32 -2.42 0.62 -12.73
N PHE A 33 -2.14 -0.68 -12.70
CA PHE A 33 -1.78 -1.45 -13.90
C PHE A 33 -2.92 -1.50 -14.92
N GLU A 34 -4.16 -1.78 -14.50
CA GLU A 34 -5.32 -1.80 -15.40
C GLU A 34 -5.53 -0.45 -16.09
N HIS A 35 -5.38 0.65 -15.33
CA HIS A 35 -5.47 1.99 -15.88
C HIS A 35 -4.40 2.25 -16.95
N GLU A 36 -3.15 1.86 -16.69
CA GLU A 36 -2.04 2.07 -17.64
C GLU A 36 -2.14 1.16 -18.87
N LEU A 37 -2.51 -0.11 -18.65
CA LEU A 37 -2.67 -1.10 -19.72
C LEU A 37 -3.94 -0.91 -20.54
N ARG A 38 -4.90 -0.11 -20.05
CA ARG A 38 -6.21 0.14 -20.67
C ARG A 38 -7.04 -1.13 -20.86
N HIS A 39 -6.84 -2.13 -20.02
CA HIS A 39 -7.64 -3.33 -19.98
C HIS A 39 -7.66 -3.91 -18.56
N GLU A 40 -8.68 -4.69 -18.25
CA GLU A 40 -8.78 -5.41 -16.98
C GLU A 40 -7.71 -6.51 -16.90
N VAL A 41 -7.19 -6.72 -15.70
CA VAL A 41 -6.22 -7.78 -15.39
C VAL A 41 -6.97 -8.86 -14.60
N PRO A 42 -7.06 -10.11 -15.10
CA PRO A 42 -7.73 -11.18 -14.38
C PRO A 42 -7.01 -11.47 -13.05
N VAL A 43 -7.68 -11.18 -11.93
CA VAL A 43 -7.15 -11.45 -10.59
C VAL A 43 -7.88 -12.63 -9.97
N ARG A 44 -7.10 -13.57 -9.43
CA ARG A 44 -7.62 -14.70 -8.65
C ARG A 44 -7.03 -14.67 -7.25
N SER A 45 -7.89 -14.45 -6.26
CA SER A 45 -7.51 -14.61 -4.84
C SER A 45 -7.45 -16.09 -4.48
N ILE A 46 -6.42 -16.47 -3.73
CA ILE A 46 -6.21 -17.83 -3.22
C ILE A 46 -6.16 -17.71 -1.70
N ALA A 47 -6.92 -18.58 -1.00
CA ALA A 47 -6.93 -18.55 0.45
C ALA A 47 -5.54 -18.94 1.01
N PRO A 48 -5.11 -18.34 2.15
CA PRO A 48 -3.83 -18.68 2.77
C PRO A 48 -3.69 -20.19 3.00
N GLY A 49 -2.52 -20.74 2.67
CA GLY A 49 -2.17 -22.14 2.84
C GLY A 49 -2.57 -23.04 1.67
N ASN A 50 -3.41 -22.56 0.76
CA ASN A 50 -3.74 -23.30 -0.46
C ASN A 50 -2.64 -23.20 -1.52
N SER A 51 -2.61 -24.20 -2.38
CA SER A 51 -1.66 -24.31 -3.49
C SER A 51 -1.85 -23.19 -4.51
N VAL A 52 -0.74 -22.61 -4.95
CA VAL A 52 -0.72 -21.58 -6.01
C VAL A 52 -0.37 -22.25 -7.35
N PRO A 53 -1.17 -22.08 -8.41
CA PRO A 53 -0.86 -22.64 -9.72
C PRO A 53 0.53 -22.24 -10.21
N GLY A 54 1.31 -23.23 -10.67
CA GLY A 54 2.67 -23.00 -11.16
C GLY A 54 3.76 -22.94 -10.10
N LEU A 55 3.41 -23.03 -8.80
CA LEU A 55 4.37 -23.14 -7.71
C LEU A 55 4.34 -24.54 -7.06
N PRO A 56 5.46 -25.01 -6.48
CA PRO A 56 5.47 -26.23 -5.67
C PRO A 56 4.55 -26.11 -4.44
N GLU A 57 3.89 -27.21 -4.07
CA GLU A 57 2.94 -27.29 -2.94
C GLU A 57 3.48 -26.74 -1.61
N ILE A 58 4.77 -26.98 -1.33
CA ILE A 58 5.44 -26.51 -0.11
C ILE A 58 5.41 -24.98 0.04
N MET A 59 5.22 -24.23 -1.05
CA MET A 59 5.18 -22.77 -1.01
C MET A 59 3.88 -22.22 -0.42
N GLY A 60 2.77 -22.98 -0.43
CA GLY A 60 1.49 -22.50 0.10
C GLY A 60 1.55 -22.11 1.58
N GLY A 61 2.19 -22.95 2.40
CA GLY A 61 2.40 -22.67 3.82
C GLY A 61 3.34 -21.49 4.09
N LEU A 62 4.40 -21.34 3.28
CA LEU A 62 5.34 -20.22 3.40
C LEU A 62 4.67 -18.89 3.04
N LEU A 63 3.94 -18.83 1.93
CA LEU A 63 3.22 -17.63 1.50
C LEU A 63 2.14 -17.24 2.51
N ALA A 64 1.43 -18.22 3.10
CA ALA A 64 0.47 -17.97 4.16
C ALA A 64 1.11 -17.29 5.39
N ALA A 65 2.29 -17.74 5.78
CA ALA A 65 3.02 -17.14 6.90
C ALA A 65 3.41 -15.68 6.59
N LEU A 66 3.83 -15.39 5.36
CA LEU A 66 4.19 -14.05 4.91
C LEU A 66 2.97 -13.11 4.81
N GLU A 67 1.81 -13.60 4.38
CA GLU A 67 0.58 -12.80 4.30
C GLU A 67 0.13 -12.29 5.68
N THR A 68 0.38 -13.07 6.74
CA THR A 68 0.06 -12.65 8.12
C THR A 68 1.08 -11.68 8.72
N TYR A 69 2.22 -11.50 8.06
CA TYR A 69 3.28 -10.61 8.49
C TYR A 69 3.08 -9.22 7.86
N ASP A 70 2.23 -8.40 8.47
CA ASP A 70 2.13 -6.99 8.14
C ASP A 70 2.96 -6.18 9.14
N SER A 71 4.12 -5.69 8.70
CA SER A 71 4.96 -4.78 9.48
C SER A 71 4.97 -3.43 8.77
N PRO A 72 4.07 -2.50 9.16
CA PRO A 72 4.10 -1.15 8.61
C PRO A 72 5.41 -0.48 9.05
N ILE A 73 6.27 -0.20 8.08
CA ILE A 73 7.49 0.58 8.29
C ILE A 73 7.24 1.96 7.72
N ASP A 74 7.06 2.95 8.58
CA ASP A 74 7.00 4.34 8.14
C ASP A 74 8.40 4.78 7.70
N MET A 75 8.55 4.99 6.39
CA MET A 75 9.80 5.42 5.77
C MET A 75 9.86 6.93 5.55
N SER A 76 8.87 7.71 6.00
CA SER A 76 8.79 9.15 5.79
C SER A 76 10.01 9.87 6.37
N ASP A 77 10.40 9.52 7.60
CA ASP A 77 11.56 10.09 8.28
C ASP A 77 12.87 9.72 7.59
N SER A 78 12.99 8.47 7.13
CA SER A 78 14.18 8.00 6.39
C SER A 78 14.30 8.71 5.05
N ALA A 79 13.19 8.84 4.31
CA ALA A 79 13.12 9.58 3.05
C ALA A 79 13.54 11.05 3.24
N GLY A 80 13.04 11.71 4.29
CA GLY A 80 13.45 13.05 4.67
C GLY A 80 14.93 13.16 5.04
N THR A 81 15.45 12.20 5.80
CA THR A 81 16.87 12.15 6.22
C THR A 81 17.83 12.07 5.03
N PHE A 82 17.48 11.27 4.03
CA PHE A 82 18.33 11.06 2.86
C PHE A 82 17.97 11.96 1.67
N GLY A 83 16.99 12.86 1.81
CA GLY A 83 16.54 13.75 0.73
C GLY A 83 15.94 12.99 -0.46
N VAL A 84 15.39 11.79 -0.23
CA VAL A 84 14.79 10.95 -1.26
C VAL A 84 13.31 11.25 -1.32
N THR A 85 12.80 11.55 -2.52
CA THR A 85 11.35 11.60 -2.77
C THR A 85 10.86 10.20 -3.13
N PRO A 86 9.89 9.62 -2.38
CA PRO A 86 9.29 8.34 -2.75
C PRO A 86 8.69 8.39 -4.15
N THR A 87 8.93 7.35 -4.96
CA THR A 87 8.37 7.26 -6.31
C THR A 87 6.86 7.00 -6.22
N PRO A 88 6.01 7.83 -6.85
CA PRO A 88 4.59 7.55 -6.97
C PRO A 88 4.33 6.24 -7.70
N LEU A 89 3.35 5.47 -7.25
CA LEU A 89 2.98 4.19 -7.86
C LEU A 89 2.68 4.32 -9.36
N ALA A 90 1.96 5.36 -9.76
CA ALA A 90 1.61 5.61 -11.16
C ALA A 90 2.85 5.79 -12.04
N ASP A 91 3.83 6.57 -11.58
CA ASP A 91 5.08 6.83 -12.29
C ASP A 91 5.89 5.53 -12.46
N PHE A 92 5.94 4.70 -11.40
CA PHE A 92 6.57 3.39 -11.46
C PHE A 92 5.89 2.48 -12.50
N VAL A 93 4.56 2.35 -12.44
CA VAL A 93 3.80 1.49 -13.35
C VAL A 93 3.97 1.93 -14.80
N GLN A 94 3.89 3.23 -15.08
CA GLN A 94 4.11 3.78 -16.42
C GLN A 94 5.51 3.44 -16.95
N GLY A 95 6.54 3.66 -16.14
CA GLY A 95 7.93 3.33 -16.50
C GLY A 95 8.11 1.83 -16.75
N PHE A 96 7.53 0.99 -15.90
CA PHE A 96 7.57 -0.46 -16.03
C PHE A 96 6.90 -0.95 -17.32
N VAL A 97 5.68 -0.49 -17.61
CA VAL A 97 4.94 -0.87 -18.83
C VAL A 97 5.69 -0.41 -20.06
N THR A 98 6.21 0.82 -20.08
CA THR A 98 6.99 1.36 -21.20
C THR A 98 8.24 0.51 -21.48
N ALA A 99 8.97 0.13 -20.43
CA ALA A 99 10.19 -0.66 -20.56
C ALA A 99 9.94 -2.11 -21.04
N ASN A 100 8.76 -2.67 -20.76
CA ASN A 100 8.42 -4.06 -21.09
C ASN A 100 7.46 -4.20 -22.29
N ARG A 101 7.11 -3.09 -22.94
CA ARG A 101 6.28 -3.14 -24.15
C ARG A 101 7.06 -3.84 -25.26
N LYS A 102 6.53 -4.94 -25.78
CA LYS A 102 7.09 -5.55 -26.98
C LYS A 102 6.87 -4.58 -28.16
N PRO A 103 7.88 -4.28 -28.98
CA PRO A 103 7.67 -3.47 -30.17
C PRO A 103 6.67 -4.17 -31.09
N ASP A 104 5.67 -3.42 -31.54
CA ASP A 104 4.74 -3.88 -32.58
C ASP A 104 5.59 -4.21 -33.81
N GLY A 105 5.57 -5.48 -34.21
CA GLY A 105 6.35 -6.01 -35.35
C GLY A 105 5.82 -5.56 -36.70
#